data_AF-A0A1F4DKY7-F1
#
_entry.id   AF-A0A1F4DKY7-F1
#
_cell.length_a   1.000
_cell.length_b   1.000
_cell.length_c   1.000
_cell.angle_alpha   90.00
_cell.angle_beta   90.00
_cell.angle_gamma   90.00
#
_symmetry.space_group_name_H-M   'P 1'
#
loop_
_entity.id
_entity.type
_entity.pdbx_description
1 polymer ?
#
loop_
_entity_poly.entity_id
_entity_poly.type
_entity_poly.pdbx_seq_one_letter_code
_entity_poly.pdbx_strand_id
1 'polypeptide(L)'
;MFGSFVSAAPEPRDVDLALVMAGDFRLEDCPRECRTLFLHADAEARYGASVFWLREGMLPEALMRDFLDTWQTKRDGTKRGIVEIQP
;
A
#
# COMPACT_ATOMS: atom_id res chain seq x y z
N MET A 1 -2.59 -5.29 -0.32
CA MET A 1 -1.48 -6.05 -0.95
C MET A 1 -1.89 -6.49 -2.34
N PHE A 2 -0.97 -6.42 -3.30
CA PHE A 2 -1.22 -6.75 -4.70
C PHE A 2 0.00 -7.35 -5.39
N GLY A 3 -0.06 -7.45 -6.71
CA GLY A 3 1.00 -7.97 -7.55
C GLY A 3 1.22 -9.47 -7.49
N SER A 4 2.40 -9.88 -7.98
CA SER A 4 2.72 -11.27 -8.32
C SER A 4 2.68 -12.21 -7.10
N PHE A 5 3.06 -11.69 -5.92
CA PHE A 5 3.08 -12.42 -4.66
C PHE A 5 1.70 -12.93 -4.25
N VAL A 6 0.70 -12.05 -4.16
CA VAL A 6 -0.65 -12.44 -3.70
C VAL A 6 -1.48 -13.14 -4.78
N SER A 7 -1.04 -13.11 -6.04
CA SER A 7 -1.67 -13.87 -7.13
C SER A 7 -1.12 -15.29 -7.30
N ALA A 8 -0.24 -15.75 -6.39
CA ALA A 8 0.41 -17.06 -6.46
C ALA A 8 1.14 -17.30 -7.80
N ALA A 9 1.82 -16.26 -8.32
CA ALA A 9 2.69 -16.43 -9.48
C ALA A 9 3.79 -17.47 -9.14
N PRO A 10 4.22 -18.33 -10.09
CA PRO A 10 5.23 -19.35 -9.82
C PRO A 10 6.55 -18.79 -9.28
N GLU A 11 6.93 -17.61 -9.76
CA GLU A 11 8.10 -16.85 -9.33
C GLU A 11 7.68 -15.41 -9.04
N PRO A 12 7.18 -15.11 -7.83
CA PRO A 12 6.79 -13.76 -7.47
C PRO A 12 8.05 -12.88 -7.34
N ARG A 13 8.00 -11.67 -7.88
CA ARG A 13 9.15 -10.77 -7.96
C ARG A 13 9.35 -9.99 -6.66
N ASP A 14 8.28 -9.36 -6.21
CA ASP A 14 8.26 -8.40 -5.12
C ASP A 14 6.93 -8.49 -4.35
N VAL A 15 6.92 -7.86 -3.17
CA VAL A 15 5.69 -7.65 -2.39
C VAL A 15 5.20 -6.23 -2.64
N ASP A 16 4.01 -6.10 -3.19
CA ASP A 16 3.42 -4.79 -3.42
C ASP A 16 2.37 -4.40 -2.36
N LEU A 17 2.55 -3.22 -1.77
CA LEU A 17 1.72 -2.66 -0.71
C LEU A 17 1.16 -1.29 -1.11
N ALA A 18 -0.14 -1.09 -0.89
CA ALA A 18 -0.79 0.21 -0.92
C ALA A 18 -1.33 0.45 0.49
N LEU A 19 -0.82 1.47 1.16
CA LEU A 19 -1.17 1.83 2.52
C LEU A 19 -2.06 3.07 2.53
N VAL A 20 -3.16 3.02 3.28
CA VAL A 20 -3.96 4.20 3.59
C VAL A 20 -3.76 4.49 5.07
N MET A 21 -3.08 5.59 5.35
CA MET A 21 -2.77 6.02 6.71
C MET A 21 -3.83 6.99 7.21
N ALA A 22 -4.03 7.05 8.52
CA ALA A 22 -4.88 8.06 9.15
C ALA A 22 -4.52 9.48 8.69
N GLY A 23 -5.50 10.38 8.66
CA GLY A 23 -5.31 11.74 8.13
C GLY A 23 -4.26 12.56 8.87
N ASP A 24 -4.08 12.29 10.17
CA ASP A 24 -3.10 12.93 11.05
C ASP A 24 -1.75 12.18 11.11
N PHE A 25 -1.59 11.09 10.35
CA PHE A 25 -0.35 10.33 10.32
C PHE A 25 0.84 11.20 9.91
N ARG A 26 1.93 11.14 10.69
CA ARG A 26 3.17 11.87 10.42
C ARG A 26 4.32 10.88 10.28
N LEU A 27 5.06 11.00 9.19
CA LEU A 27 6.21 10.13 8.93
C LEU A 27 7.34 10.39 9.96
N GLU A 28 7.41 11.61 10.46
CA GLU A 28 8.41 12.03 11.45
C GLU A 28 8.21 11.35 12.81
N ASP A 29 6.98 10.96 13.13
CA ASP A 29 6.65 10.29 14.40
C ASP A 29 6.96 8.79 14.34
N CYS A 30 7.22 8.24 13.14
CA CYS A 30 7.61 6.85 12.99
C CYS A 30 9.05 6.59 13.50
N PRO A 31 9.31 5.40 14.07
CA PRO A 31 10.67 4.93 14.33
C PRO A 31 11.54 5.10 13.09
N ARG A 32 12.80 5.50 13.28
CA ARG A 32 13.68 5.91 12.18
C ARG A 32 13.85 4.80 11.15
N GLU A 33 13.91 3.56 11.61
CA GLU A 33 14.00 2.33 10.82
C GLU A 33 12.75 2.07 9.96
N CYS A 34 11.58 2.54 10.36
CA CYS A 34 10.33 2.37 9.63
C CYS A 34 10.16 3.41 8.53
N ARG A 35 10.81 4.57 8.62
CA ARG A 35 10.61 5.67 7.67
C ARG A 35 10.95 5.29 6.23
N THR A 36 11.93 4.40 6.03
CA THR A 36 12.32 3.92 4.69
C THR A 36 11.21 3.12 4.01
N LEU A 37 10.23 2.57 4.74
CA LEU A 37 9.07 1.91 4.15
C LEU A 37 8.19 2.87 3.35
N PHE A 38 8.22 4.17 3.68
CA PHE A 38 7.37 5.20 3.07
C PHE A 38 8.07 5.92 1.90
N LEU A 39 9.28 5.48 1.54
CA LEU A 39 10.04 5.95 0.38
C LEU A 39 10.18 4.77 -0.59
N HIS A 40 9.52 4.85 -1.75
CA HIS A 40 9.41 3.72 -2.67
C HIS A 40 10.77 3.09 -3.04
N ALA A 41 11.74 3.91 -3.47
CA ALA A 41 13.06 3.45 -3.86
C ALA A 41 13.82 2.78 -2.69
N ASP A 42 13.69 3.32 -1.48
CA ASP A 42 14.35 2.75 -0.30
C ASP A 42 13.67 1.45 0.14
N ALA A 43 12.34 1.37 0.04
CA ALA A 43 11.58 0.17 0.34
C ALA A 43 11.93 -0.96 -0.64
N GLU A 44 12.05 -0.65 -1.92
CA GLU A 44 12.48 -1.60 -2.95
C GLU A 44 13.91 -2.08 -2.69
N ALA A 45 14.86 -1.15 -2.49
CA ALA A 45 16.27 -1.50 -2.31
C ALA A 45 16.53 -2.30 -1.01
N ARG A 46 15.79 -2.01 0.07
CA ARG A 46 16.02 -2.61 1.38
C ARG A 46 15.21 -3.89 1.62
N TYR A 47 13.99 -3.96 1.08
CA TYR A 47 13.04 -5.04 1.39
C TYR A 47 12.57 -5.80 0.15
N GLY A 48 12.94 -5.38 -1.06
CA GLY A 48 12.39 -5.95 -2.30
C GLY A 48 10.88 -5.72 -2.39
N ALA A 49 10.39 -4.59 -1.87
CA ALA A 49 8.97 -4.29 -1.75
C ALA A 49 8.60 -2.97 -2.41
N SER A 50 7.55 -3.01 -3.22
CA SER A 50 6.93 -1.84 -3.84
C SER A 50 5.88 -1.26 -2.89
N VAL A 51 6.25 -0.23 -2.13
CA VAL A 51 5.33 0.43 -1.17
C VAL A 51 4.84 1.76 -1.72
N PHE A 52 3.52 1.89 -1.78
CA PHE A 52 2.80 3.12 -2.09
C PHE A 52 1.92 3.47 -0.90
N TRP A 53 1.74 4.76 -0.64
CA TRP A 53 0.93 5.18 0.49
C TRP A 53 0.30 6.55 0.27
N LEU A 54 -0.76 6.81 1.02
CA LEU A 54 -1.41 8.11 1.12
C LEU A 54 -2.04 8.27 2.49
N ARG A 55 -2.45 9.49 2.81
CA ARG A 55 -3.24 9.78 4.01
C ARG A 55 -4.71 9.98 3.66
N GLU A 56 -5.58 9.63 4.57
CA GLU A 56 -6.98 10.08 4.53
C GLU A 56 -7.04 11.61 4.37
N GLY A 57 -7.97 12.08 3.56
CA GLY A 57 -8.12 13.51 3.25
C GLY A 57 -7.07 14.11 2.30
N MET A 58 -6.05 13.36 1.87
CA MET A 58 -5.08 13.84 0.87
C MET A 58 -5.71 13.99 -0.53
N LEU A 59 -6.76 13.20 -0.81
CA LEU A 59 -7.53 13.26 -2.05
C LEU A 59 -8.97 13.70 -1.74
N PRO A 60 -9.65 14.40 -2.67
CA PRO A 60 -11.10 14.56 -2.63
C PRO A 60 -11.81 13.20 -2.46
N GLU A 61 -12.93 13.19 -1.74
CA GLU A 61 -13.64 11.96 -1.37
C GLU A 61 -13.98 11.06 -2.57
N ALA A 62 -14.40 11.65 -3.70
CA ALA A 62 -14.66 10.90 -4.93
C ALA A 62 -13.40 10.19 -5.44
N LEU A 63 -12.26 10.88 -5.47
CA LEU A 63 -10.98 10.31 -5.90
C LEU A 63 -10.44 9.27 -4.91
N MET A 64 -10.70 9.44 -3.60
CA MET A 64 -10.38 8.42 -2.60
C MET A 64 -11.19 7.15 -2.85
N ARG A 65 -12.50 7.26 -3.13
CA ARG A 65 -13.32 6.11 -3.49
C ARG A 65 -12.82 5.42 -4.75
N ASP A 66 -12.50 6.18 -5.79
CA ASP A 66 -12.00 5.64 -7.06
C ASP A 66 -10.64 4.94 -6.86
N PHE A 67 -9.75 5.53 -6.05
CA PHE A 67 -8.49 4.92 -5.63
C PHE A 67 -8.76 3.57 -4.95
N LEU A 68 -9.57 3.56 -3.88
CA LEU A 68 -9.88 2.34 -3.13
C LEU A 68 -10.53 1.29 -4.03
N ASP A 69 -11.45 1.68 -4.91
CA ASP A 69 -12.14 0.77 -5.81
C ASP A 69 -11.17 0.11 -6.80
N THR A 70 -10.27 0.91 -7.38
CA THR A 70 -9.23 0.47 -8.31
C THR A 70 -8.29 -0.53 -7.63
N TRP A 71 -7.73 -0.17 -6.47
CA TRP A 71 -6.76 -1.00 -5.75
C TRP A 71 -7.37 -2.25 -5.12
N GLN A 72 -8.68 -2.24 -4.84
CA GLN A 72 -9.40 -3.44 -4.41
C GLN A 72 -9.75 -4.38 -5.56
N THR A 73 -9.78 -3.91 -6.82
CA THR A 73 -10.13 -4.75 -7.96
C THR A 73 -8.97 -5.68 -8.33
N LYS A 74 -9.24 -6.97 -8.47
CA LYS A 74 -8.30 -7.97 -8.98
C LYS A 74 -8.38 -8.01 -10.51
N ARG A 75 -7.42 -8.70 -11.14
CA ARG A 75 -7.38 -8.87 -12.60
C ARG A 75 -8.61 -9.59 -13.16
N ASP A 76 -9.26 -10.43 -12.36
CA ASP A 76 -10.49 -11.14 -12.71
C ASP A 76 -11.77 -10.31 -12.47
N GLY A 77 -11.63 -9.03 -12.10
CA GLY A 77 -12.75 -8.12 -11.81
C GLY A 77 -13.35 -8.30 -10.41
N THR A 78 -12.95 -9.31 -9.63
CA THR A 78 -13.44 -9.48 -8.26
C THR A 78 -12.77 -8.49 -7.30
N LYS A 79 -13.43 -8.19 -6.19
CA LYS A 79 -12.85 -7.35 -5.13
C LYS A 79 -11.98 -8.17 -4.17
N ARG A 80 -10.91 -7.57 -3.66
CA ARG A 80 -10.15 -8.02 -2.49
C ARG A 80 -10.49 -7.11 -1.31
N GLY A 81 -10.47 -7.66 -0.10
CA GLY A 81 -10.68 -6.86 1.11
C GLY A 81 -9.51 -5.93 1.41
N ILE A 82 -9.81 -4.89 2.19
CA ILE A 82 -8.81 -4.07 2.88
C ILE A 82 -8.55 -4.72 4.24
N VAL A 83 -7.29 -4.81 4.62
CA VAL A 83 -6.90 -5.28 5.95
C VAL A 83 -6.60 -4.05 6.80
N GLU A 84 -7.39 -3.87 7.85
CA GLU A 84 -7.09 -2.89 8.89
C GLU A 84 -6.03 -3.47 9.83
N ILE A 85 -4.98 -2.71 10.12
CA ILE A 85 -3.96 -3.08 11.10
C ILE A 85 -4.29 -2.34 12.40
N GLN A 86 -4.70 -3.08 13.41
CA GLN A 86 -4.96 -2.57 14.76
C GLN A 86 -3.75 -2.84 15.68
N PRO A 87 -3.49 -1.99 16.69
CA PRO A 87 -2.41 -2.18 17.68
C PRO A 87 -2.52 -3.47 18.49
#